data_AF-A0A1J5DUL5-F1
#
_entry.id   AF-A0A1J5DUL5-F1
#
_cell.length_a   1.000
_cell.length_b   1.000
_cell.length_c   1.000
_cell.angle_alpha   90.00
_cell.angle_beta   90.00
_cell.angle_gamma   90.00
#
_symmetry.space_group_name_H-M   'P 1'
#
loop_
_entity.id
_entity.type
_entity.pdbx_description
1 polymer ?
#
loop_
_entity_poly.entity_id
_entity_poly.type
_entity_poly.pdbx_seq_one_letter_code
_entity_poly.pdbx_strand_id
1 'polypeptide(L)'
;MKLWTFVLLTFLALVLCHSQALAQEEEPWLTRNAPEDGLWELGFYWGGFLPDSNLELYDANPDTPGGPVDFDSPTLEVGVRAAYFPLAAVGLELEAAAADMQTTAGGGGSFQMGRAHLVAQMTPWSLVPFAMVGLGALSVKSDTDVAGNDTDFSYYVGLGTKFELARWFQLRADARSLFSPDKDGGFPAASLQFQMGLAFVLGRSAEHTPVTDYDLDGFVGPEDRCAHEAETINDFQDDDGCPDDPNDRDGDKLNNDVDSCPDQAEDFDEVEDTDGCPDVEEAPKDVEVPIEEPKL
;
A
#
# COMPACT_ATOMS: atom_id res chain seq x y z
N MET A 1 -42.61 -34.49 28.50
CA MET A 1 -42.02 -34.29 27.15
C MET A 1 -41.91 -32.84 26.69
N LYS A 2 -42.79 -31.91 27.10
CA LYS A 2 -42.78 -30.53 26.54
C LYS A 2 -41.70 -29.58 27.10
N LEU A 3 -41.23 -29.76 28.33
CA LEU A 3 -40.28 -28.84 28.97
C LEU A 3 -38.84 -29.00 28.43
N TRP A 4 -38.43 -30.24 28.14
CA TRP A 4 -37.10 -30.54 27.61
C TRP A 4 -36.91 -30.08 26.17
N THR A 5 -37.98 -30.12 25.35
CA THR A 5 -37.94 -29.62 23.98
C THR A 5 -37.78 -28.11 23.95
N PHE A 6 -38.42 -27.39 24.88
CA PHE A 6 -38.32 -25.93 24.96
C PHE A 6 -36.92 -25.48 25.37
N VAL A 7 -36.33 -26.11 26.40
CA VAL A 7 -34.95 -25.82 26.85
C VAL A 7 -33.93 -26.13 25.76
N LEU A 8 -34.10 -27.24 25.01
CA LEU A 8 -33.20 -27.58 23.91
C LEU A 8 -33.31 -26.57 22.75
N LEU A 9 -34.52 -26.08 22.46
CA LEU A 9 -34.77 -25.07 21.42
C LEU A 9 -34.22 -23.70 21.82
N THR A 10 -34.36 -23.26 23.08
CA THR A 10 -33.74 -22.00 23.54
C THR A 10 -32.23 -22.10 23.62
N PHE A 11 -31.66 -23.26 24.01
CA PHE A 11 -30.21 -23.46 24.02
C PHE A 11 -29.65 -23.50 22.59
N LEU A 12 -30.34 -24.15 21.66
CA LEU A 12 -29.95 -24.17 20.24
C LEU A 12 -30.10 -22.77 19.61
N ALA A 13 -31.14 -22.02 19.96
CA ALA A 13 -31.32 -20.63 19.52
C ALA A 13 -30.24 -19.70 20.12
N LEU A 14 -29.86 -19.88 21.39
CA LEU A 14 -28.76 -19.13 22.01
C LEU A 14 -27.41 -19.46 21.37
N VAL A 15 -27.15 -20.74 21.07
CA VAL A 15 -25.90 -21.20 20.41
C VAL A 15 -25.84 -20.73 18.96
N LEU A 16 -26.97 -20.73 18.25
CA LEU A 16 -27.07 -20.18 16.90
C LEU A 16 -26.93 -18.65 16.91
N CYS A 17 -27.50 -17.95 17.89
CA CYS A 17 -27.36 -16.50 18.06
C CYS A 17 -25.92 -16.10 18.44
N HIS A 18 -25.28 -16.83 19.38
CA HIS A 18 -23.87 -16.64 19.72
C HIS A 18 -22.92 -16.98 18.56
N SER A 19 -23.32 -17.87 17.65
CA SER A 19 -22.51 -18.16 16.44
C SER A 19 -22.57 -17.03 15.42
N GLN A 20 -23.60 -16.18 15.44
CA GLN A 20 -23.70 -15.03 14.53
C GLN A 20 -22.95 -13.80 15.08
N ALA A 21 -22.83 -13.66 16.40
CA ALA A 21 -22.09 -12.57 17.04
C ALA A 21 -20.54 -12.68 16.93
N LEU A 22 -20.00 -13.86 16.58
CA LEU A 22 -18.55 -14.06 16.40
C LEU A 22 -18.08 -13.97 14.94
N ALA A 23 -18.99 -13.70 14.00
CA ALA A 23 -18.62 -13.35 12.63
C ALA A 23 -18.26 -11.86 12.57
N GLN A 24 -17.25 -11.43 13.32
CA GLN A 24 -16.49 -10.24 12.92
C GLN A 24 -15.89 -10.58 11.55
N GLU A 25 -16.36 -9.93 10.49
CA GLU A 25 -15.79 -10.07 9.15
C GLU A 25 -14.36 -9.52 9.18
N GLU A 26 -13.39 -10.40 9.45
CA GLU A 26 -12.00 -10.12 9.10
C GLU A 26 -11.97 -9.84 7.59
N GLU A 27 -11.67 -8.58 7.22
CA GLU A 27 -11.43 -8.17 5.83
C GLU A 27 -10.66 -9.26 5.08
N PRO A 28 -11.19 -9.79 3.95
CA PRO A 28 -10.54 -10.85 3.22
C PRO A 28 -9.07 -10.51 2.93
N TRP A 29 -8.15 -11.43 3.19
CA TRP A 29 -6.71 -11.21 2.94
C TRP A 29 -6.41 -10.71 1.51
N LEU A 30 -7.29 -11.07 0.57
CA LEU A 30 -7.21 -10.69 -0.84
C LEU A 30 -7.51 -9.21 -1.09
N THR A 31 -8.11 -8.46 -0.18
CA THR A 31 -8.41 -7.02 -0.34
C THR A 31 -7.69 -6.16 0.69
N ARG A 32 -7.26 -6.76 1.81
CA ARG A 32 -6.64 -6.06 2.95
C ARG A 32 -5.53 -5.06 2.62
N ASN A 33 -4.70 -5.31 1.61
CA ASN A 33 -3.55 -4.48 1.27
C ASN A 33 -3.60 -4.03 -0.20
N ALA A 34 -4.80 -3.85 -0.75
CA ALA A 34 -4.98 -3.44 -2.14
C ALA A 34 -4.19 -2.15 -2.47
N PRO A 35 -3.78 -1.96 -3.74
CA PRO A 35 -3.12 -0.71 -4.14
C PRO A 35 -4.02 0.51 -3.96
N GLU A 36 -3.42 1.61 -3.52
CA GLU A 36 -4.02 2.92 -3.30
C GLU A 36 -3.39 3.97 -4.23
N ASP A 37 -4.03 5.13 -4.33
CA ASP A 37 -3.47 6.28 -5.04
C ASP A 37 -2.29 6.88 -4.25
N GLY A 38 -1.28 7.38 -4.96
CA GLY A 38 -0.15 8.09 -4.35
C GLY A 38 0.94 7.19 -3.75
N LEU A 39 0.92 5.88 -4.01
CA LEU A 39 1.90 4.95 -3.44
C LEU A 39 3.28 5.07 -4.11
N TRP A 40 4.32 4.88 -3.30
CA TRP A 40 5.69 4.67 -3.74
C TRP A 40 6.13 3.24 -3.46
N GLU A 41 6.80 2.62 -4.43
CA GLU A 41 7.39 1.28 -4.28
C GLU A 41 8.90 1.37 -4.51
N LEU A 42 9.70 1.04 -3.49
CA LEU A 42 11.16 1.09 -3.57
C LEU A 42 11.73 -0.29 -3.25
N GLY A 43 12.46 -0.88 -4.17
CA GLY A 43 12.87 -2.27 -4.03
C GLY A 43 14.12 -2.64 -4.78
N PHE A 44 14.47 -3.91 -4.60
CA PHE A 44 15.51 -4.58 -5.37
C PHE A 44 14.93 -5.81 -6.03
N TYR A 45 15.55 -6.24 -7.11
CA TYR A 45 15.16 -7.42 -7.85
C TYR A 45 16.39 -8.21 -8.31
N TRP A 46 16.13 -9.46 -8.63
CA TRP A 46 17.06 -10.35 -9.30
C TRP A 46 16.31 -11.09 -10.39
N GLY A 47 17.03 -11.52 -11.42
CA GLY A 47 16.41 -12.11 -12.59
C GLY A 47 17.37 -12.84 -13.48
N GLY A 48 16.84 -13.38 -14.56
CA GLY A 48 17.63 -13.92 -15.64
C GLY A 48 17.26 -13.28 -16.96
N PHE A 49 18.28 -12.98 -17.75
CA PHE A 49 18.19 -12.48 -19.10
C PHE A 49 18.61 -13.58 -20.07
N LEU A 50 17.72 -13.88 -21.02
CA LEU A 50 17.90 -14.84 -22.10
C LEU A 50 18.01 -14.03 -23.40
N PRO A 51 19.24 -13.69 -23.82
CA PRO A 51 19.44 -12.94 -25.06
C PRO A 51 18.98 -13.77 -26.26
N ASP A 52 18.35 -13.11 -27.23
CA ASP A 52 18.17 -13.70 -28.56
C ASP A 52 19.53 -13.88 -29.24
N SER A 53 19.67 -14.94 -30.04
CA SER A 53 20.91 -15.23 -30.78
C SER A 53 21.28 -14.16 -31.80
N ASN A 54 20.35 -13.29 -32.19
CA ASN A 54 20.58 -12.21 -33.16
C ASN A 54 20.71 -10.82 -32.52
N LEU A 55 20.81 -10.76 -31.19
CA LEU A 55 20.99 -9.53 -30.44
C LEU A 55 22.33 -8.86 -30.81
N GLU A 56 22.26 -7.63 -31.32
CA GLU A 56 23.43 -6.81 -31.61
C GLU A 56 23.82 -6.04 -30.35
N LEU A 57 24.88 -6.47 -29.66
CA LEU A 57 25.44 -5.87 -28.43
C LEU A 57 26.97 -5.91 -28.48
N TYR A 58 27.55 -5.36 -29.54
CA TYR A 58 29.00 -5.32 -29.70
C TYR A 58 29.43 -4.16 -30.58
N ASP A 59 30.60 -3.59 -30.28
CA ASP A 59 31.25 -2.65 -31.20
C ASP A 59 31.80 -3.44 -32.40
N ALA A 60 31.26 -3.17 -33.59
CA ALA A 60 31.66 -3.78 -34.84
C ALA A 60 33.04 -3.28 -35.29
N ASN A 61 34.10 -3.58 -34.54
CA ASN A 61 35.46 -3.44 -35.05
C ASN A 61 35.67 -4.51 -36.15
N PRO A 62 35.84 -4.11 -37.42
CA PRO A 62 35.98 -5.05 -38.53
C PRO A 62 37.27 -5.88 -38.49
N ASP A 63 38.21 -5.56 -37.59
CA ASP A 63 39.50 -6.24 -37.43
C ASP A 63 39.52 -7.26 -36.28
N THR A 64 38.43 -7.45 -35.52
CA THR A 64 38.38 -8.44 -34.43
C THR A 64 38.37 -9.86 -35.02
N PRO A 65 39.42 -10.69 -34.80
CA PRO A 65 39.48 -12.02 -35.40
C PRO A 65 38.45 -12.94 -34.74
N GLY A 66 37.29 -13.16 -35.36
CA GLY A 66 36.29 -14.11 -34.84
C GLY A 66 34.84 -13.85 -35.24
N GLY A 67 34.49 -12.62 -35.64
CA GLY A 67 33.08 -12.26 -35.87
C GLY A 67 32.28 -12.10 -34.57
N PRO A 68 30.94 -11.99 -34.65
CA PRO A 68 30.07 -11.84 -33.48
C PRO A 68 30.25 -13.03 -32.51
N VAL A 69 30.37 -12.75 -31.21
CA VAL A 69 30.54 -13.78 -30.19
C VAL A 69 29.21 -14.00 -29.46
N ASP A 70 28.71 -15.24 -29.51
CA ASP A 70 27.47 -15.62 -28.82
C ASP A 70 27.68 -15.63 -27.29
N PHE A 71 26.68 -15.15 -26.56
CA PHE A 71 26.64 -15.20 -25.09
C PHE A 71 26.37 -16.63 -24.60
N ASP A 72 27.13 -17.06 -23.59
CA ASP A 72 26.93 -18.36 -22.96
C ASP A 72 25.93 -18.21 -21.80
N SER A 73 24.82 -18.95 -21.85
CA SER A 73 23.90 -19.18 -20.71
C SER A 73 23.04 -17.98 -20.24
N PRO A 74 21.94 -18.21 -19.45
CA PRO A 74 21.17 -17.12 -18.85
C PRO A 74 22.06 -16.21 -18.01
N THR A 75 22.05 -14.92 -18.32
CA THR A 75 22.78 -13.90 -17.56
C THR A 75 21.97 -13.54 -16.31
N LEU A 76 22.57 -13.74 -15.13
CA LEU A 76 21.93 -13.35 -13.87
C LEU A 76 22.03 -11.84 -13.69
N GLU A 77 20.90 -11.18 -13.53
CA GLU A 77 20.83 -9.74 -13.25
C GLU A 77 20.45 -9.48 -11.80
N VAL A 78 20.95 -8.38 -11.27
CA VAL A 78 20.52 -7.79 -10.01
C VAL A 78 20.28 -6.30 -10.22
N GLY A 79 19.26 -5.74 -9.58
CA GLY A 79 18.90 -4.35 -9.79
C GLY A 79 18.07 -3.74 -8.68
N VAL A 80 17.84 -2.45 -8.84
CA VAL A 80 16.97 -1.63 -7.99
C VAL A 80 15.83 -1.08 -8.82
N ARG A 81 14.70 -0.85 -8.15
CA ARG A 81 13.46 -0.38 -8.75
C ARG A 81 12.85 0.70 -7.87
N ALA A 82 12.37 1.75 -8.51
CA ALA A 82 11.57 2.79 -7.88
C ALA A 82 10.33 3.04 -8.74
N ALA A 83 9.15 2.92 -8.15
CA ALA A 83 7.89 3.19 -8.82
C ALA A 83 7.04 4.18 -8.03
N TYR A 84 6.27 4.98 -8.77
CA TYR A 84 5.29 5.89 -8.21
C TYR A 84 3.95 5.69 -8.92
N PHE A 85 2.90 5.47 -8.13
CA PHE A 85 1.54 5.21 -8.58
C PHE A 85 0.66 6.41 -8.20
N PRO A 86 0.58 7.47 -9.05
CA PRO A 86 -0.35 8.56 -8.78
C PRO A 86 -1.81 8.10 -8.77
N LEU A 87 -2.11 7.02 -9.50
CA LEU A 87 -3.38 6.31 -9.49
C LEU A 87 -3.12 4.85 -9.11
N ALA A 88 -4.00 4.23 -8.34
CA ALA A 88 -3.88 2.84 -7.89
C ALA A 88 -3.72 1.85 -9.05
N ALA A 89 -4.29 2.17 -10.22
CA ALA A 89 -4.23 1.35 -11.42
C ALA A 89 -3.07 1.69 -12.37
N VAL A 90 -2.44 2.87 -12.25
CA VAL A 90 -1.44 3.35 -13.23
C VAL A 90 -0.25 3.99 -12.53
N GLY A 91 0.95 3.50 -12.85
CA GLY A 91 2.21 3.99 -12.30
C GLY A 91 3.30 4.19 -13.33
N LEU A 92 4.32 4.94 -12.91
CA LEU A 92 5.59 5.08 -13.61
C LEU A 92 6.67 4.38 -12.80
N GLU A 93 7.52 3.62 -13.47
CA GLU A 93 8.59 2.86 -12.82
C GLU A 93 9.93 3.08 -13.51
N LEU A 94 10.97 3.18 -12.69
CA LEU A 94 12.37 3.29 -13.07
C LEU A 94 13.14 2.09 -12.53
N GLU A 95 14.02 1.53 -13.35
CA GLU A 95 14.87 0.41 -12.98
C GLU A 95 16.33 0.67 -13.38
N ALA A 96 17.25 0.20 -12.55
CA ALA A 96 18.66 0.11 -12.86
C ALA A 96 19.18 -1.28 -12.47
N ALA A 97 19.86 -1.97 -13.37
CA ALA A 97 20.43 -3.29 -13.13
C ALA A 97 21.86 -3.41 -13.63
N ALA A 98 22.56 -4.38 -13.06
CA ALA A 98 23.83 -4.89 -13.55
C ALA A 98 23.77 -6.41 -13.65
N ALA A 99 24.48 -6.97 -14.63
CA ALA A 99 24.58 -8.40 -14.84
C ALA A 99 25.98 -8.74 -15.35
N ASP A 100 26.56 -9.83 -14.85
CA ASP A 100 27.85 -10.32 -15.34
C ASP A 100 27.64 -11.29 -16.49
N MET A 101 28.38 -11.12 -17.58
CA MET A 101 28.28 -11.93 -18.79
C MET A 101 29.50 -12.80 -19.00
N GLN A 102 29.28 -13.98 -19.55
CA GLN A 102 30.32 -14.87 -20.06
C GLN A 102 30.04 -15.17 -21.52
N THR A 103 31.11 -15.19 -22.32
CA THR A 103 31.05 -15.43 -23.76
C THR A 103 31.48 -16.86 -24.08
N THR A 104 30.92 -17.43 -25.16
CA THR A 104 31.25 -18.79 -25.62
C THR A 104 32.69 -18.93 -26.12
N ALA A 105 33.33 -17.84 -26.53
CA ALA A 105 34.72 -17.80 -27.01
C ALA A 105 35.78 -17.68 -25.89
N GLY A 106 35.35 -17.52 -24.63
CA GLY A 106 36.24 -17.27 -23.49
C GLY A 106 36.53 -15.78 -23.30
N GLY A 107 35.95 -15.22 -22.24
CA GLY A 107 35.98 -13.77 -21.95
C GLY A 107 34.72 -13.37 -21.19
N GLY A 108 34.79 -12.31 -20.40
CA GLY A 108 33.66 -11.83 -19.60
C GLY A 108 33.53 -10.31 -19.64
N GLY A 109 32.37 -9.81 -19.25
CA GLY A 109 32.05 -8.39 -19.23
C GLY A 109 30.90 -8.09 -18.29
N SER A 110 30.57 -6.81 -18.12
CA SER A 110 29.42 -6.39 -17.33
C SER A 110 28.40 -5.71 -18.24
N PHE A 111 27.13 -6.12 -18.13
CA PHE A 111 25.99 -5.39 -18.66
C PHE A 111 25.44 -4.44 -17.61
N GLN A 112 25.06 -3.24 -18.04
CA GLN A 112 24.32 -2.27 -17.24
C GLN A 112 23.02 -1.93 -17.98
N MET A 113 21.92 -1.91 -17.24
CA MET A 113 20.59 -1.63 -17.80
C MET A 113 19.98 -0.46 -17.06
N GLY A 114 19.50 0.54 -17.79
CA GLY A 114 18.71 1.65 -17.26
C GLY A 114 17.38 1.70 -17.99
N ARG A 115 16.25 1.69 -17.26
CA ARG A 115 14.93 1.54 -17.87
C ARG A 115 13.86 2.40 -17.21
N ALA A 116 12.85 2.73 -18.01
CA ALA A 116 11.65 3.42 -17.57
C ALA A 116 10.42 2.80 -18.25
N HIS A 117 9.34 2.59 -17.49
CA HIS A 117 8.11 2.03 -18.03
C HIS A 117 6.85 2.50 -17.33
N LEU A 118 5.75 2.44 -18.07
CA LEU A 118 4.42 2.59 -17.52
C LEU A 118 3.91 1.22 -17.07
N VAL A 119 3.26 1.20 -15.91
CA VAL A 119 2.63 0.02 -15.33
C VAL A 119 1.13 0.26 -15.29
N ALA A 120 0.36 -0.68 -15.83
CA ALA A 120 -1.09 -0.76 -15.64
C ALA A 120 -1.38 -2.00 -14.80
N GLN A 121 -1.97 -1.81 -13.62
CA GLN A 121 -2.18 -2.87 -12.64
C GLN A 121 -3.65 -3.00 -12.25
N MET A 122 -4.07 -4.21 -11.91
CA MET A 122 -5.46 -4.52 -11.61
C MET A 122 -5.73 -4.38 -10.10
N THR A 123 -6.69 -3.53 -9.79
CA THR A 123 -7.20 -3.28 -8.43
C THR A 123 -8.60 -3.91 -8.29
N PRO A 124 -9.12 -4.14 -7.06
CA PRO A 124 -8.60 -3.80 -5.74
C PRO A 124 -8.09 -5.04 -4.96
N TRP A 125 -7.26 -5.88 -5.58
CA TRP A 125 -6.77 -7.10 -4.93
C TRP A 125 -5.34 -6.94 -4.41
N SER A 126 -5.01 -7.56 -3.28
CA SER A 126 -3.66 -7.71 -2.71
C SER A 126 -2.75 -8.61 -3.58
N LEU A 127 -3.33 -9.47 -4.41
CA LEU A 127 -2.64 -10.12 -5.53
C LEU A 127 -2.95 -9.30 -6.78
N VAL A 128 -1.96 -8.59 -7.29
CA VAL A 128 -2.11 -7.53 -8.29
C VAL A 128 -1.48 -7.98 -9.60
N PRO A 129 -2.25 -8.52 -10.56
CA PRO A 129 -1.77 -8.68 -11.92
C PRO A 129 -1.51 -7.32 -12.56
N PHE A 130 -0.44 -7.23 -13.35
CA PHE A 130 -0.12 -6.00 -14.08
C PHE A 130 0.48 -6.28 -15.45
N ALA A 131 0.40 -5.27 -16.31
CA ALA A 131 1.08 -5.19 -17.59
C ALA A 131 1.98 -3.96 -17.61
N MET A 132 3.05 -4.02 -18.40
CA MET A 132 3.98 -2.91 -18.56
C MET A 132 4.45 -2.75 -20.00
N VAL A 133 4.76 -1.51 -20.34
CA VAL A 133 5.41 -1.13 -21.60
C VAL A 133 6.45 -0.06 -21.30
N GLY A 134 7.64 -0.24 -21.86
CA GLY A 134 8.79 0.57 -21.48
C GLY A 134 9.85 0.72 -22.55
N LEU A 135 10.80 1.57 -22.20
CA LEU A 135 12.00 1.85 -22.95
C LEU A 135 13.20 1.66 -22.04
N GLY A 136 14.31 1.24 -22.61
CA GLY A 136 15.53 0.97 -21.88
C GLY A 136 16.78 1.24 -22.71
N ALA A 137 17.88 1.45 -22.01
CA ALA A 137 19.21 1.38 -22.57
C ALA A 137 19.94 0.19 -21.95
N LEU A 138 20.62 -0.58 -22.79
CA LEU A 138 21.48 -1.68 -22.41
C LEU A 138 22.91 -1.30 -22.81
N SER A 139 23.79 -1.23 -21.84
CA SER A 139 25.18 -0.85 -22.02
C SER A 139 26.10 -2.03 -21.72
N VAL A 140 27.03 -2.30 -22.63
CA VAL A 140 28.08 -3.29 -22.47
C VAL A 140 29.36 -2.59 -22.06
N LYS A 141 30.06 -3.16 -21.07
CA LYS A 141 31.46 -2.82 -20.81
C LYS A 141 32.30 -4.08 -20.78
N SER A 142 33.19 -4.21 -21.76
CA SER A 142 34.14 -5.31 -21.88
C SER A 142 35.41 -4.84 -22.61
N ASP A 143 36.43 -5.70 -22.60
CA ASP A 143 37.63 -5.46 -23.41
C ASP A 143 37.28 -5.40 -24.90
N THR A 144 38.04 -4.61 -25.68
CA THR A 144 37.80 -4.39 -27.12
C THR A 144 37.89 -5.66 -27.96
N ASP A 145 38.60 -6.68 -27.45
CA ASP A 145 38.79 -7.97 -28.11
C ASP A 145 37.63 -8.96 -27.81
N VAL A 146 36.65 -8.57 -26.99
CA VAL A 146 35.52 -9.41 -26.57
C VAL A 146 34.20 -8.87 -27.12
N ALA A 147 33.69 -7.75 -26.59
CA ALA A 147 32.47 -7.10 -27.08
C ALA A 147 32.58 -5.57 -27.13
N GLY A 148 33.70 -4.98 -26.66
CA GLY A 148 33.88 -3.53 -26.61
C GLY A 148 32.96 -2.83 -25.60
N ASN A 149 32.75 -1.54 -25.82
CA ASN A 149 31.81 -0.72 -25.07
C ASN A 149 30.75 -0.18 -26.02
N ASP A 150 29.50 -0.58 -25.82
CA ASP A 150 28.39 -0.12 -26.66
C ASP A 150 27.14 0.18 -25.81
N THR A 151 26.20 0.95 -26.36
CA THR A 151 24.92 1.25 -25.71
C THR A 151 23.78 1.26 -26.70
N ASP A 152 22.91 0.26 -26.56
CA ASP A 152 21.75 0.08 -27.41
C ASP A 152 20.46 0.46 -26.69
N PHE A 153 19.58 1.11 -27.43
CA PHE A 153 18.22 1.39 -26.97
C PHE A 153 17.30 0.22 -27.31
N SER A 154 16.45 -0.14 -26.36
CA SER A 154 15.46 -1.20 -26.49
C SER A 154 14.09 -0.71 -26.03
N TYR A 155 13.04 -1.35 -26.56
CA TYR A 155 11.70 -1.22 -26.01
C TYR A 155 11.21 -2.59 -25.58
N TYR A 156 10.28 -2.64 -24.65
CA TYR A 156 9.82 -3.92 -24.10
C TYR A 156 8.38 -3.86 -23.66
N VAL A 157 7.76 -5.03 -23.64
CA VAL A 157 6.46 -5.26 -23.02
C VAL A 157 6.57 -6.43 -22.07
N GLY A 158 5.81 -6.39 -20.98
CA GLY A 158 5.84 -7.43 -19.98
C GLY A 158 4.56 -7.56 -19.21
N LEU A 159 4.46 -8.68 -18.51
CA LEU A 159 3.36 -9.02 -17.63
C LEU A 159 3.95 -9.51 -16.31
N GLY A 160 3.24 -9.25 -15.22
CA GLY A 160 3.67 -9.73 -13.93
C GLY A 160 2.55 -9.74 -12.90
N THR A 161 2.94 -10.10 -11.69
CA THR A 161 2.08 -10.06 -10.53
C THR A 161 2.83 -9.49 -9.34
N LYS A 162 2.13 -8.72 -8.51
CA LYS A 162 2.59 -8.28 -7.20
C LYS A 162 1.76 -8.96 -6.12
N PHE A 163 2.38 -9.23 -4.99
CA PHE A 163 1.71 -9.74 -3.82
C PHE A 163 2.03 -8.88 -2.60
N GLU A 164 1.00 -8.18 -2.12
CA GLU A 164 1.05 -7.22 -1.01
C GLU A 164 1.03 -7.96 0.33
N LEU A 165 2.18 -8.52 0.71
CA LEU A 165 2.34 -9.33 1.92
C LEU A 165 1.93 -8.60 3.20
N ALA A 166 2.25 -7.31 3.28
CA ALA A 166 1.99 -6.47 4.44
C ALA A 166 1.80 -5.02 4.03
N ARG A 167 1.48 -4.16 5.00
CA ARG A 167 1.37 -2.70 4.81
C ARG A 167 2.59 -2.09 4.10
N TRP A 168 3.77 -2.65 4.32
CA TRP A 168 5.04 -2.10 3.86
C TRP A 168 5.83 -3.04 2.96
N PHE A 169 5.39 -4.27 2.74
CA PHE A 169 6.18 -5.27 2.02
C PHE A 169 5.40 -5.84 0.85
N GLN A 170 6.02 -5.82 -0.32
CA GLN A 170 5.48 -6.35 -1.55
C GLN A 170 6.50 -7.32 -2.17
N LEU A 171 6.01 -8.47 -2.64
CA LEU A 171 6.73 -9.33 -3.57
C LEU A 171 6.27 -9.05 -4.98
N ARG A 172 7.18 -9.14 -5.95
CA ARG A 172 6.85 -9.05 -7.37
C ARG A 172 7.54 -10.15 -8.16
N ALA A 173 6.83 -10.66 -9.15
CA ALA A 173 7.39 -11.51 -10.20
C ALA A 173 6.88 -11.06 -11.56
N ASP A 174 7.78 -10.96 -12.55
CA ASP A 174 7.41 -10.55 -13.90
C ASP A 174 8.26 -11.21 -14.99
N ALA A 175 7.71 -11.23 -16.19
CA ALA A 175 8.39 -11.65 -17.40
C ALA A 175 8.16 -10.61 -18.51
N ARG A 176 9.18 -10.39 -19.33
CA ARG A 176 9.17 -9.36 -20.36
C ARG A 176 9.91 -9.79 -21.62
N SER A 177 9.42 -9.34 -22.75
CA SER A 177 10.08 -9.47 -24.05
C SER A 177 10.70 -8.14 -24.42
N LEU A 178 12.02 -8.13 -24.57
CA LEU A 178 12.83 -6.98 -24.94
C LEU A 178 13.12 -7.05 -26.43
N PHE A 179 12.82 -5.96 -27.12
CA PHE A 179 13.06 -5.78 -28.54
C PHE A 179 14.20 -4.78 -28.71
N SER A 180 15.30 -5.27 -29.27
CA SER A 180 16.50 -4.50 -29.56
C SER A 180 16.80 -4.53 -31.06
N PRO A 181 17.65 -3.60 -31.57
CA PRO A 181 18.18 -3.68 -32.92
C PRO A 181 18.76 -5.07 -33.24
N ASP A 182 18.62 -5.47 -34.49
CA ASP A 182 19.06 -6.75 -35.03
C ASP A 182 20.33 -6.56 -35.88
N LYS A 183 21.30 -7.45 -35.69
CA LYS A 183 22.63 -7.41 -36.32
C LYS A 183 22.61 -7.43 -37.85
N ASP A 184 21.51 -7.89 -38.46
CA ASP A 184 21.35 -8.02 -39.92
C ASP A 184 20.39 -6.96 -40.49
N GLY A 185 19.94 -5.99 -39.68
CA GLY A 185 19.03 -4.92 -40.08
C GLY A 185 17.59 -5.39 -40.34
N GLY A 186 17.21 -6.54 -39.77
CA GLY A 186 15.91 -7.20 -39.93
C GLY A 186 14.84 -6.79 -38.93
N PHE A 187 14.02 -7.78 -38.50
CA PHE A 187 13.07 -7.59 -37.40
C PHE A 187 13.83 -7.49 -36.08
N PRO A 188 13.36 -6.70 -35.09
CA PRO A 188 14.07 -6.52 -33.83
C PRO A 188 14.24 -7.84 -33.08
N ALA A 189 15.44 -8.07 -32.55
CA ALA A 189 15.80 -9.24 -31.77
C ALA A 189 14.96 -9.29 -30.47
N ALA A 190 14.30 -10.42 -30.20
CA ALA A 190 13.34 -10.56 -29.11
C ALA A 190 13.91 -11.37 -27.95
N SER A 191 14.59 -10.69 -27.02
CA SER A 191 15.16 -11.31 -25.83
C SER A 191 14.10 -11.50 -24.73
N LEU A 192 14.20 -12.57 -23.94
CA LEU A 192 13.28 -12.84 -22.83
C LEU A 192 13.96 -12.53 -21.50
N GLN A 193 13.25 -11.90 -20.57
CA GLN A 193 13.73 -11.67 -19.22
C GLN A 193 12.66 -12.03 -18.20
N PHE A 194 13.09 -12.59 -17.07
CA PHE A 194 12.24 -12.89 -15.92
C PHE A 194 12.86 -12.29 -14.67
N GLN A 195 12.01 -11.79 -13.77
CA GLN A 195 12.44 -11.11 -12.56
C GLN A 195 11.61 -11.51 -11.36
N MET A 196 12.26 -11.46 -10.20
CA MET A 196 11.64 -11.53 -8.89
C MET A 196 12.19 -10.39 -8.04
N GLY A 197 11.35 -9.76 -7.23
CA GLY A 197 11.76 -8.63 -6.41
C GLY A 197 11.02 -8.51 -5.09
N LEU A 198 11.65 -7.76 -4.20
CA LEU A 198 11.10 -7.35 -2.92
C LEU A 198 11.10 -5.81 -2.89
N ALA A 199 9.96 -5.22 -2.52
CA ALA A 199 9.80 -3.78 -2.43
C ALA A 199 9.20 -3.36 -1.08
N PHE A 200 9.63 -2.19 -0.64
CA PHE A 200 8.98 -1.42 0.41
C PHE A 200 7.91 -0.53 -0.19
N VAL A 201 6.70 -0.60 0.35
CA VAL A 201 5.57 0.25 -0.06
C VAL A 201 5.43 1.39 0.93
N LEU A 202 5.44 2.62 0.42
CA LEU A 202 5.35 3.86 1.19
C LEU A 202 4.12 4.66 0.74
N GLY A 203 3.56 5.45 1.65
CA GLY A 203 2.39 6.29 1.36
C GLY A 203 1.03 5.61 1.55
N ARG A 204 1.01 4.33 1.95
CA ARG A 204 -0.24 3.63 2.30
C ARG A 204 -0.88 4.29 3.51
N SER A 205 -2.18 4.56 3.44
CA SER A 205 -2.92 5.14 4.55
C SER A 205 -2.74 4.28 5.80
N ALA A 206 -2.58 4.93 6.95
CA ALA A 206 -2.25 4.21 8.17
C ALA A 206 -3.42 3.39 8.71
N GLU A 207 -4.61 3.58 8.17
CA GLU A 207 -5.86 3.19 8.79
C GLU A 207 -6.89 2.85 7.70
N HIS A 208 -7.05 1.55 7.45
CA HIS A 208 -8.37 0.97 7.35
C HIS A 208 -8.51 0.14 8.63
N THR A 209 -8.77 0.82 9.75
CA THR A 209 -9.42 0.12 10.86
C THR A 209 -10.74 -0.37 10.28
N PRO A 210 -11.05 -1.68 10.32
CA PRO A 210 -12.41 -2.10 10.03
C PRO A 210 -13.27 -1.46 11.11
N VAL A 211 -13.84 -0.31 10.79
CA VAL A 211 -14.68 0.46 11.69
C VAL A 211 -15.94 -0.37 11.82
N THR A 212 -16.06 -1.03 12.96
CA THR A 212 -17.21 -1.89 13.27
C THR A 212 -18.31 -0.97 13.76
N ASP A 213 -19.38 -0.87 13.00
CA ASP A 213 -20.65 -0.32 13.45
C ASP A 213 -21.28 -1.34 14.42
N TYR A 214 -21.26 -1.05 15.73
CA TYR A 214 -21.67 -2.04 16.73
C TYR A 214 -23.18 -2.03 17.01
N ASP A 215 -23.89 -0.94 16.75
CA ASP A 215 -25.33 -0.77 17.01
C ASP A 215 -26.17 -0.65 15.72
N LEU A 216 -25.51 -0.60 14.57
CA LEU A 216 -26.07 -0.70 13.22
C LEU A 216 -26.90 0.50 12.80
N ASP A 217 -26.52 1.69 13.24
CA ASP A 217 -27.18 2.94 12.88
C ASP A 217 -26.57 3.65 11.66
N GLY A 218 -25.38 3.21 11.21
CA GLY A 218 -24.67 3.73 10.05
C GLY A 218 -23.58 4.76 10.36
N PHE A 219 -23.38 5.13 11.63
CA PHE A 219 -22.23 5.92 12.08
C PHE A 219 -21.06 5.00 12.42
N VAL A 220 -19.84 5.44 12.13
CA VAL A 220 -18.64 4.66 12.46
C VAL A 220 -17.45 5.53 12.83
N GLY A 221 -16.65 5.05 13.78
CA GLY A 221 -15.33 5.62 14.05
C GLY A 221 -15.44 6.94 14.81
N PRO A 222 -14.64 7.96 14.48
CA PRO A 222 -14.70 9.24 15.19
C PRO A 222 -16.02 10.02 15.00
N GLU A 223 -16.81 9.63 14.00
CA GLU A 223 -18.14 10.21 13.71
C GLU A 223 -19.24 9.56 14.56
N ASP A 224 -18.95 8.42 15.20
CA ASP A 224 -19.83 7.67 16.09
C ASP A 224 -19.35 7.85 17.55
N ARG A 225 -19.94 8.83 18.25
CA ARG A 225 -19.58 9.12 19.64
C ARG A 225 -20.13 8.08 20.61
N CYS A 226 -21.25 7.45 20.28
CA CYS A 226 -21.92 6.47 21.11
C CYS A 226 -21.91 5.10 20.43
N ALA A 227 -20.71 4.53 20.28
CA ALA A 227 -20.47 3.31 19.53
C ALA A 227 -21.20 2.03 19.98
N HIS A 228 -22.17 2.07 20.89
CA HIS A 228 -23.03 0.96 21.28
C HIS A 228 -24.50 1.37 21.45
N GLU A 229 -24.85 2.61 21.13
CA GLU A 229 -26.18 3.18 21.25
C GLU A 229 -26.56 3.87 19.95
N ALA A 230 -27.51 3.26 19.22
CA ALA A 230 -27.94 3.77 17.93
C ALA A 230 -28.52 5.20 18.01
N GLU A 231 -28.09 6.04 17.08
CA GLU A 231 -28.61 7.37 16.78
C GLU A 231 -30.14 7.40 16.68
N THR A 232 -30.74 8.48 17.18
CA THR A 232 -32.18 8.73 17.12
C THR A 232 -32.48 9.91 16.21
N ILE A 233 -32.66 9.63 14.90
CA ILE A 233 -32.96 10.66 13.89
C ILE A 233 -34.22 11.46 14.26
N ASN A 234 -34.04 12.69 14.74
CA ASN A 234 -35.11 13.54 15.27
C ASN A 234 -34.96 15.05 14.96
N ASP A 235 -34.07 15.43 14.04
CA ASP A 235 -33.72 16.81 13.66
C ASP A 235 -32.89 17.57 14.73
N PHE A 236 -32.46 16.87 15.77
CA PHE A 236 -31.44 17.29 16.72
C PHE A 236 -30.21 16.42 16.49
N GLN A 237 -29.00 16.96 16.66
CA GLN A 237 -27.65 16.35 16.55
C GLN A 237 -27.44 15.06 15.71
N ASP A 238 -28.23 14.83 14.64
CA ASP A 238 -28.34 13.57 13.89
C ASP A 238 -27.05 13.10 13.18
N ASP A 239 -25.95 13.85 13.27
CA ASP A 239 -24.66 13.59 12.61
C ASP A 239 -23.58 13.11 13.60
N ASP A 240 -23.88 12.90 14.89
CA ASP A 240 -22.89 12.58 15.92
C ASP A 240 -22.92 11.13 16.45
N GLY A 241 -23.88 10.33 15.97
CA GLY A 241 -23.97 8.90 16.25
C GLY A 241 -24.33 8.62 17.71
N CYS A 242 -25.17 9.45 18.32
CA CYS A 242 -25.62 9.30 19.70
C CYS A 242 -27.14 9.48 19.81
N PRO A 243 -27.83 8.68 20.64
CA PRO A 243 -29.26 8.85 20.82
C PRO A 243 -29.57 10.18 21.53
N ASP A 244 -30.27 11.05 20.82
CA ASP A 244 -30.77 12.30 21.37
C ASP A 244 -32.02 12.12 22.25
N ASP A 245 -32.05 12.77 23.43
CA ASP A 245 -33.28 12.97 24.20
C ASP A 245 -33.89 14.35 23.88
N PRO A 246 -35.09 14.43 23.28
CA PRO A 246 -35.71 15.71 22.94
C PRO A 246 -36.01 16.60 24.17
N ASN A 247 -35.92 16.05 25.39
CA ASN A 247 -36.10 16.79 26.63
C ASN A 247 -34.78 17.26 27.24
N ASP A 248 -33.62 16.89 26.73
CA ASP A 248 -32.28 17.25 27.22
C ASP A 248 -31.43 17.64 26.01
N ARG A 249 -31.32 18.94 25.75
CA ARG A 249 -30.79 19.45 24.49
C ARG A 249 -29.26 19.50 24.48
N ASP A 250 -28.58 19.62 25.60
CA ASP A 250 -27.11 19.58 25.61
C ASP A 250 -26.54 18.23 26.01
N GLY A 251 -27.39 17.28 26.39
CA GLY A 251 -27.04 15.87 26.59
C GLY A 251 -26.35 15.61 27.93
N ASP A 252 -26.52 16.50 28.92
CA ASP A 252 -25.90 16.39 30.23
C ASP A 252 -26.70 15.54 31.24
N LYS A 253 -27.87 15.02 30.82
CA LYS A 253 -28.85 14.21 31.57
C LYS A 253 -29.75 15.01 32.50
N LEU A 254 -29.82 16.33 32.34
CA LEU A 254 -30.82 17.19 32.94
C LEU A 254 -31.85 17.57 31.88
N ASN A 255 -33.13 17.40 32.22
CA ASN A 255 -34.16 17.84 31.31
C ASN A 255 -34.15 19.38 31.22
N ASN A 256 -34.35 19.92 30.01
CA ASN A 256 -34.52 21.33 29.66
C ASN A 256 -35.50 22.11 30.58
N ASP A 257 -36.40 21.44 31.30
CA ASP A 257 -37.36 22.07 32.22
C ASP A 257 -36.82 22.27 33.65
N VAL A 258 -35.77 21.54 34.03
CA VAL A 258 -35.07 21.64 35.32
C VAL A 258 -33.64 22.18 35.18
N ASP A 259 -33.13 22.20 33.97
CA ASP A 259 -31.83 22.75 33.59
C ASP A 259 -31.91 24.28 33.42
N SER A 260 -30.98 24.98 34.07
CA SER A 260 -30.84 26.43 34.03
C SER A 260 -30.12 26.92 32.76
N CYS A 261 -29.34 26.07 32.10
CA CYS A 261 -28.63 26.33 30.86
C CYS A 261 -28.92 25.26 29.76
N PRO A 262 -30.16 25.17 29.21
CA PRO A 262 -30.60 24.15 28.25
C PRO A 262 -29.88 24.04 26.90
N ASP A 263 -28.79 24.77 26.69
CA ASP A 263 -27.97 24.73 25.49
C ASP A 263 -26.47 24.59 25.84
N GLN A 264 -26.11 24.30 27.10
CA GLN A 264 -24.74 24.22 27.61
C GLN A 264 -24.61 23.11 28.65
N ALA A 265 -24.01 21.99 28.22
CA ALA A 265 -23.84 20.84 29.09
C ALA A 265 -23.05 21.16 30.37
N GLU A 266 -23.58 20.69 31.50
CA GLU A 266 -22.90 20.61 32.80
C GLU A 266 -21.57 19.84 32.71
N ASP A 267 -20.53 20.28 33.44
CA ASP A 267 -19.20 19.67 33.42
C ASP A 267 -18.91 18.72 34.58
N PHE A 268 -19.85 18.61 35.53
CA PHE A 268 -19.85 17.70 36.68
C PHE A 268 -18.54 17.75 37.48
N ASP A 269 -18.05 18.96 37.79
CA ASP A 269 -16.77 19.21 38.43
C ASP A 269 -16.80 19.23 39.98
N GLU A 270 -17.93 18.85 40.58
CA GLU A 270 -18.26 18.91 42.02
C GLU A 270 -18.60 20.32 42.54
N VAL A 271 -18.62 21.33 41.68
CA VAL A 271 -19.25 22.63 41.91
C VAL A 271 -20.63 22.58 41.24
N GLU A 272 -21.62 23.25 41.84
CA GLU A 272 -23.01 23.45 41.39
C GLU A 272 -23.72 22.43 40.44
N ASP A 273 -23.34 21.13 40.41
CA ASP A 273 -23.70 20.04 39.45
C ASP A 273 -25.21 19.73 39.28
N THR A 274 -26.08 20.48 39.96
CA THR A 274 -27.53 20.28 39.97
C THR A 274 -28.29 21.41 39.27
N ASP A 275 -27.61 22.48 38.86
CA ASP A 275 -28.26 23.60 38.17
C ASP A 275 -28.22 23.48 36.64
N GLY A 276 -27.36 22.61 36.11
CA GLY A 276 -27.23 22.30 34.68
C GLY A 276 -26.40 23.33 33.91
N CYS A 277 -25.63 24.17 34.61
CA CYS A 277 -24.82 25.20 33.99
C CYS A 277 -23.34 24.93 34.23
N PRO A 278 -22.49 24.96 33.18
CA PRO A 278 -21.07 24.73 33.35
C PRO A 278 -20.46 25.76 34.30
N ASP A 279 -19.71 25.26 35.26
CA ASP A 279 -19.11 26.09 36.29
C ASP A 279 -17.98 26.96 35.75
N VAL A 280 -17.99 28.23 36.15
CA VAL A 280 -16.89 29.13 35.84
C VAL A 280 -15.71 28.75 36.71
N GLU A 281 -14.64 28.17 36.12
CA GLU A 281 -13.37 27.89 36.78
C GLU A 281 -12.99 29.06 37.71
N GLU A 282 -13.20 28.92 39.03
CA GLU A 282 -12.69 29.88 39.99
C GLU A 282 -11.16 29.75 39.94
N ALA A 283 -10.51 30.72 39.28
CA ALA A 283 -9.07 30.83 39.20
C ALA A 283 -8.42 30.46 40.55
N PRO A 284 -7.43 29.56 40.58
CA PRO A 284 -6.95 28.96 41.81
C PRO A 284 -6.49 30.05 42.79
N LYS A 285 -7.23 30.19 43.89
CA LYS A 285 -6.77 30.93 45.06
C LYS A 285 -5.59 30.13 45.63
N ASP A 286 -4.44 30.80 45.70
CA ASP A 286 -3.22 30.37 46.38
C ASP A 286 -2.19 29.57 45.54
N VAL A 287 -1.56 30.26 44.58
CA VAL A 287 -0.14 30.01 44.28
C VAL A 287 0.66 31.16 44.90
N GLU A 288 1.15 30.97 46.12
CA GLU A 288 2.21 31.81 46.68
C GLU A 288 3.47 31.62 45.81
N VAL A 289 3.72 32.56 44.91
CA VAL A 289 4.97 32.62 44.13
C VAL A 289 6.10 33.07 45.05
N PRO A 290 7.14 32.26 45.30
CA PRO A 290 8.29 32.70 46.07
C PRO A 290 9.10 33.70 45.20
N ILE A 291 9.23 34.93 45.69
CA ILE A 291 10.14 35.94 45.16
C ILE A 291 11.58 35.48 45.39
N GLU A 292 12.27 35.00 44.35
CA GLU A 292 13.73 34.85 44.38
C GLU A 292 14.40 36.23 44.27
N GLU A 293 15.18 36.57 45.30
CA GLU A 293 16.03 37.77 45.29
C GLU A 293 17.15 37.66 44.24
N PRO A 294 17.46 38.74 43.51
CA PRO A 294 18.54 38.73 42.52
C PRO A 294 19.90 38.70 43.24
N LYS A 295 20.70 37.67 42.97
CA LYS A 295 22.11 37.64 43.37
C LYS A 295 22.90 38.69 42.59
N LEU A 296 23.45 39.66 43.34
CA LEU A 296 24.47 40.61 42.90
C LEU A 296 25.78 39.93 42.49
#